data_AF-A0A2N1TY07-F1
#
_entry.id   AF-A0A2N1TY07-F1
#
_cell.length_a   1.000
_cell.length_b   1.000
_cell.length_c   1.000
_cell.angle_alpha   90.00
_cell.angle_beta   90.00
_cell.angle_gamma   90.00
#
_symmetry.space_group_name_H-M   'P 1'
#
loop_
_entity.id
_entity.type
_entity.pdbx_description
1 polymer ?
#
loop_
_entity_poly.entity_id
_entity_poly.type
_entity_poly.pdbx_seq_one_letter_code
_entity_poly.pdbx_strand_id
1 'polypeptide(L)'
;MPMNQSNHEITLKPQWFAHLPALLGINASPLLPAFDIDQISAIIAKKEMQQAGILEASGKVKAALSKPLQTIAQAKTCCRLKLLCEGDLIESQVFWSDKDSEPAALNRGEDGFVLSAPADSHSLLELIAEYTGIGTFTVIPPLGTMSKADAIVFAGCHDLIRKTLFLTLGGSEQEPRFTVEQLQQHISQSNLGSSSFCWAIQALLPETLTPDQQQIQTALKLFESKGYVKTGGSDYFAEEGLLFLCRRMLLFNSLIKVDAMRVAGGSIEAASFASIQCGLRDIILIEVTDDKIIFNGVSGQQLMLTLQKFLTDPETVKIGATQTGEDVCECGKPFAADAKFCKFCGKPRPAGETEEIPRFCSKCGAGLKPGKTFCTKCGNKAV
;
A
#
# COMPACT_ATOMS: atom_id res chain seq x y z
N MET A 1 -18.04 -36.65 -3.61
CA MET A 1 -18.94 -35.94 -2.67
C MET A 1 -19.96 -35.18 -3.50
N PRO A 2 -21.26 -35.23 -3.15
CA PRO A 2 -22.30 -34.61 -3.97
C PRO A 2 -22.12 -33.09 -3.98
N MET A 3 -21.99 -32.52 -5.18
CA MET A 3 -22.06 -31.08 -5.42
C MET A 3 -23.39 -30.56 -4.86
N ASN A 4 -23.29 -29.69 -3.86
CA ASN A 4 -24.44 -29.07 -3.24
C ASN A 4 -25.08 -28.10 -4.24
N GLN A 5 -26.41 -28.08 -4.25
CA GLN A 5 -27.24 -27.41 -5.25
C GLN A 5 -27.02 -25.88 -5.26
N SER A 6 -26.55 -25.37 -6.39
CA SER A 6 -26.65 -24.02 -6.95
C SER A 6 -27.04 -22.86 -6.00
N ASN A 7 -26.07 -22.31 -5.27
CA ASN A 7 -26.10 -20.87 -4.98
C ASN A 7 -25.86 -20.16 -6.32
N HIS A 8 -26.89 -19.57 -6.91
CA HIS A 8 -26.69 -18.70 -8.07
C HIS A 8 -25.82 -17.54 -7.62
N GLU A 9 -24.65 -17.39 -8.23
CA GLU A 9 -23.81 -16.21 -8.03
C GLU A 9 -24.61 -14.96 -8.39
N ILE A 10 -24.67 -14.02 -7.46
CA ILE A 10 -25.39 -12.76 -7.66
C ILE A 10 -24.39 -11.72 -8.15
N THR A 11 -24.52 -11.32 -9.41
CA THR A 11 -23.72 -10.25 -10.01
C THR A 11 -24.46 -8.92 -9.90
N LEU A 12 -23.83 -7.95 -9.24
CA LEU A 12 -24.29 -6.58 -9.09
C LEU A 12 -23.65 -5.69 -10.16
N LYS A 13 -24.47 -5.00 -10.95
CA LYS A 13 -23.94 -4.01 -11.89
C LYS A 13 -23.49 -2.73 -11.16
N PRO A 14 -22.40 -2.08 -11.60
CA PRO A 14 -21.91 -0.84 -11.01
C PRO A 14 -22.99 0.26 -10.87
N GLN A 15 -23.88 0.36 -11.87
CA GLN A 15 -24.97 1.34 -11.91
C GLN A 15 -26.06 1.13 -10.85
N TRP A 16 -26.11 -0.03 -10.19
CA TRP A 16 -27.12 -0.33 -9.17
C TRP A 16 -26.72 0.17 -7.77
N PHE A 17 -25.44 0.37 -7.50
CA PHE A 17 -24.93 0.70 -6.16
C PHE A 17 -25.54 1.99 -5.61
N ALA A 18 -25.72 3.02 -6.46
CA ALA A 18 -26.36 4.28 -6.08
C ALA A 18 -27.81 4.13 -5.61
N HIS A 19 -28.49 3.04 -5.99
CA HIS A 19 -29.90 2.79 -5.66
C HIS A 19 -30.09 1.88 -4.44
N LEU A 20 -29.03 1.18 -4.00
CA LEU A 20 -29.10 0.25 -2.86
C LEU A 20 -29.61 0.90 -1.56
N PRO A 21 -29.14 2.11 -1.14
CA PRO A 21 -29.59 2.71 0.11
C PRO A 21 -31.10 2.96 0.15
N ALA A 22 -31.67 3.47 -0.94
CA ALA A 22 -33.10 3.71 -1.05
C ALA A 22 -33.93 2.42 -1.07
N LEU A 23 -33.42 1.36 -1.71
CA LEU A 23 -34.07 0.05 -1.74
C LEU A 23 -34.06 -0.65 -0.37
N LEU A 24 -33.02 -0.42 0.42
CA LEU A 24 -32.87 -1.00 1.75
C LEU A 24 -33.47 -0.12 2.86
N GLY A 25 -33.85 1.12 2.55
CA GLY A 25 -34.39 2.07 3.53
C GLY A 25 -33.34 2.54 4.54
N ILE A 26 -32.10 2.73 4.11
CA ILE A 26 -30.95 3.05 4.96
C ILE A 26 -30.16 4.25 4.43
N ASN A 27 -29.37 4.86 5.31
CA ASN A 27 -28.37 5.84 4.92
C ASN A 27 -27.10 5.11 4.42
N ALA A 28 -26.56 5.57 3.30
CA ALA A 28 -25.31 5.05 2.75
C ALA A 28 -24.12 5.42 3.63
N SER A 29 -23.20 4.47 3.80
CA SER A 29 -21.84 4.75 4.24
C SER A 29 -21.08 5.53 3.16
N PRO A 30 -20.14 6.41 3.54
CA PRO A 30 -19.19 6.99 2.57
C PRO A 30 -18.25 5.94 1.94
N LEU A 31 -18.24 4.70 2.44
CA LEU A 31 -17.50 3.57 1.85
C LEU A 31 -18.32 2.76 0.84
N LEU A 32 -19.59 3.11 0.60
CA LEU A 32 -20.39 2.47 -0.45
C LEU A 32 -19.68 2.64 -1.80
N PRO A 33 -19.47 1.56 -2.59
CA PRO A 33 -18.80 1.66 -3.88
C PRO A 33 -19.47 2.67 -4.81
N ALA A 34 -18.65 3.59 -5.31
CA ALA A 34 -19.03 4.56 -6.32
C ALA A 34 -18.19 4.34 -7.59
N PHE A 35 -18.82 4.45 -8.74
CA PHE A 35 -18.23 4.19 -10.04
C PHE A 35 -18.46 5.39 -10.95
N ASP A 36 -17.42 5.79 -11.68
CA ASP A 36 -17.50 6.86 -12.68
C ASP A 36 -18.11 6.32 -13.98
N ILE A 37 -19.44 6.23 -13.99
CA ILE A 37 -20.24 5.72 -15.10
C ILE A 37 -21.57 6.49 -15.20
N ASP A 38 -22.18 6.43 -16.39
CA ASP A 38 -23.51 6.97 -16.61
C ASP A 38 -24.54 6.32 -15.69
N GLN A 39 -25.25 7.17 -14.95
CA GLN A 39 -26.24 6.73 -14.00
C GLN A 39 -27.55 6.40 -14.70
N ILE A 40 -28.18 5.29 -14.28
CA ILE A 40 -29.52 4.92 -14.74
C ILE A 40 -30.58 5.40 -13.76
N SER A 41 -31.80 5.60 -14.26
CA SER A 41 -32.93 5.96 -13.40
C SER A 41 -33.30 4.84 -12.41
N ALA A 42 -33.88 5.19 -11.27
CA ALA A 42 -34.32 4.23 -10.27
C ALA A 42 -35.36 3.23 -10.79
N ILE A 43 -36.17 3.62 -11.79
CA ILE A 43 -37.15 2.73 -12.43
C ILE A 43 -36.45 1.64 -13.24
N ILE A 44 -35.43 2.02 -14.03
CA ILE A 44 -34.64 1.08 -14.83
C ILE A 44 -33.86 0.15 -13.90
N ALA A 45 -33.18 0.70 -12.88
CA ALA A 45 -32.42 -0.09 -11.91
C ALA A 45 -33.30 -1.15 -11.22
N LYS A 46 -34.49 -0.76 -10.72
CA LYS A 46 -35.43 -1.71 -10.10
C LYS A 46 -35.83 -2.84 -11.05
N LYS A 47 -36.16 -2.51 -12.30
CA LYS A 47 -36.54 -3.52 -13.30
C LYS A 47 -35.39 -4.49 -13.57
N GLU A 48 -34.17 -3.99 -13.77
CA GLU A 48 -32.99 -4.82 -13.99
C GLU A 48 -32.67 -5.71 -12.77
N MET A 49 -32.72 -5.15 -11.56
CA MET A 49 -32.47 -5.90 -10.33
C MET A 49 -33.55 -6.94 -10.03
N GLN A 50 -34.80 -6.72 -10.44
CA GLN A 50 -35.86 -7.75 -10.40
C GLN A 50 -35.55 -8.90 -11.35
N GLN A 51 -35.13 -8.60 -12.59
CA GLN A 51 -34.74 -9.61 -13.58
C GLN A 51 -33.51 -10.41 -13.14
N ALA A 52 -32.53 -9.77 -12.51
CA ALA A 52 -31.36 -10.40 -11.91
C ALA A 52 -31.67 -11.16 -10.61
N GLY A 53 -32.93 -11.17 -10.16
CA GLY A 53 -33.35 -11.92 -8.98
C GLY A 53 -32.86 -11.33 -7.66
N ILE A 54 -32.51 -10.05 -7.62
CA ILE A 54 -32.12 -9.33 -6.38
C ILE A 54 -33.35 -8.82 -5.64
N LEU A 55 -34.35 -8.36 -6.41
CA LEU A 55 -35.62 -7.87 -5.89
C LEU A 55 -36.73 -8.90 -6.11
N GLU A 56 -37.70 -8.89 -5.21
CA GLU A 56 -38.99 -9.55 -5.38
C GLU A 56 -39.86 -8.79 -6.39
N ALA A 57 -40.95 -9.43 -6.85
CA ALA A 57 -41.97 -8.77 -7.67
C ALA A 57 -42.57 -7.53 -6.98
N SER A 58 -42.57 -7.51 -5.64
CA SER A 58 -42.97 -6.37 -4.80
C SER A 58 -42.03 -5.16 -4.91
N GLY A 59 -40.82 -5.35 -5.46
CA GLY A 59 -39.75 -4.36 -5.52
C GLY A 59 -38.88 -4.30 -4.25
N LYS A 60 -39.16 -5.14 -3.24
CA LYS A 60 -38.31 -5.27 -2.05
C LYS A 60 -37.09 -6.16 -2.34
N VAL A 61 -35.98 -5.89 -1.66
CA VAL A 61 -34.81 -6.77 -1.69
C VAL A 61 -35.16 -8.13 -1.09
N LYS A 62 -34.76 -9.22 -1.77
CA LYS A 62 -34.99 -10.58 -1.26
C LYS A 62 -34.34 -10.75 0.11
N ALA A 63 -35.03 -11.46 1.01
CA ALA A 63 -34.57 -11.66 2.39
C ALA A 63 -33.13 -12.18 2.51
N ALA A 64 -32.74 -13.15 1.67
CA ALA A 64 -31.40 -13.73 1.65
C ALA A 64 -30.29 -12.72 1.29
N LEU A 65 -30.62 -11.66 0.54
CA LEU A 65 -29.67 -10.64 0.08
C LEU A 65 -29.70 -9.38 0.95
N SER A 66 -30.71 -9.21 1.81
CA SER A 66 -30.88 -8.01 2.61
C SER A 66 -29.68 -7.76 3.52
N LYS A 67 -29.21 -8.78 4.25
CA LYS A 67 -28.07 -8.62 5.18
C LYS A 67 -26.75 -8.35 4.44
N PRO A 68 -26.33 -9.13 3.42
CA PRO A 68 -25.11 -8.83 2.67
C PRO A 68 -25.10 -7.44 2.00
N LEU A 69 -26.23 -7.03 1.40
CA LEU A 69 -26.32 -5.72 0.75
C LEU A 69 -26.34 -4.58 1.78
N GLN A 70 -26.92 -4.79 2.97
CA GLN A 70 -26.78 -3.86 4.10
C GLN A 70 -25.32 -3.76 4.58
N THR A 71 -24.60 -4.89 4.72
CA THR A 71 -23.18 -4.89 5.09
C THR A 71 -22.34 -4.03 4.14
N ILE A 72 -22.57 -4.12 2.84
CA ILE A 72 -21.89 -3.29 1.83
C ILE A 72 -22.33 -1.82 1.94
N ALA A 73 -23.63 -1.57 1.97
CA ALA A 73 -24.17 -0.21 1.91
C ALA A 73 -23.94 0.61 3.19
N GLN A 74 -23.77 -0.04 4.34
CA GLN A 74 -23.51 0.58 5.64
C GLN A 74 -22.14 0.22 6.22
N ALA A 75 -21.21 -0.25 5.37
CA ALA A 75 -19.88 -0.66 5.80
C ALA A 75 -19.19 0.44 6.61
N LYS A 76 -18.70 0.12 7.82
CA LYS A 76 -17.83 1.01 8.59
C LYS A 76 -16.36 0.79 8.24
N THR A 77 -16.04 -0.39 7.72
CA THR A 77 -14.69 -0.74 7.25
C THR A 77 -14.77 -1.41 5.89
N CYS A 78 -13.81 -1.10 5.02
CA CYS A 78 -13.64 -1.76 3.73
C CYS A 78 -12.15 -2.03 3.47
N CYS A 79 -11.83 -3.19 2.88
CA CYS A 79 -10.52 -3.49 2.31
C CYS A 79 -10.69 -3.78 0.82
N ARG A 80 -10.01 -3.01 -0.03
CA ARG A 80 -9.98 -3.19 -1.48
C ARG A 80 -8.62 -3.69 -1.90
N LEU A 81 -8.59 -4.84 -2.56
CA LEU A 81 -7.41 -5.41 -3.19
C LEU A 81 -7.58 -5.34 -4.70
N LYS A 82 -6.54 -4.86 -5.40
CA LYS A 82 -6.40 -4.95 -6.84
C LYS A 82 -5.11 -5.67 -7.16
N LEU A 83 -5.19 -6.69 -8.01
CA LEU A 83 -4.05 -7.40 -8.59
C LEU A 83 -4.09 -7.17 -10.10
N LEU A 84 -3.04 -6.55 -10.63
CA LEU A 84 -2.77 -6.49 -12.05
C LEU A 84 -1.71 -7.53 -12.37
N CYS A 85 -2.06 -8.55 -13.15
CA CYS A 85 -1.14 -9.62 -13.55
C CYS A 85 -1.46 -10.06 -14.99
N GLU A 86 -0.43 -10.20 -15.83
CA GLU A 86 -0.57 -10.67 -17.22
C GLU A 86 -1.60 -9.92 -18.11
N GLY A 87 -1.95 -8.69 -17.73
CA GLY A 87 -2.97 -7.88 -18.41
C GLY A 87 -4.37 -7.97 -17.80
N ASP A 88 -4.58 -8.92 -16.90
CA ASP A 88 -5.83 -9.09 -16.17
C ASP A 88 -5.86 -8.25 -14.89
N LEU A 89 -7.01 -7.63 -14.63
CA LEU A 89 -7.29 -6.91 -13.40
C LEU A 89 -8.23 -7.76 -12.54
N ILE A 90 -7.67 -8.36 -11.51
CA ILE A 90 -8.41 -9.01 -10.43
C ILE A 90 -8.69 -7.95 -9.36
N GLU A 91 -9.93 -7.87 -8.92
CA GLU A 91 -10.33 -6.91 -7.90
C GLU A 91 -11.29 -7.56 -6.91
N SER A 92 -11.01 -7.38 -5.62
CA SER A 92 -11.87 -7.83 -4.52
C SER A 92 -12.02 -6.72 -3.49
N GLN A 93 -13.23 -6.55 -2.98
CA GLN A 93 -13.56 -5.58 -1.94
C GLN A 93 -14.29 -6.29 -0.82
N VAL A 94 -13.75 -6.25 0.39
CA VAL A 94 -14.35 -6.87 1.59
C VAL A 94 -14.88 -5.78 2.51
N PHE A 95 -16.12 -5.95 2.99
CA PHE A 95 -16.85 -4.97 3.77
C PHE A 95 -17.28 -5.53 5.13
N TRP A 96 -17.18 -4.69 6.16
CA TRP A 96 -17.66 -4.99 7.50
C TRP A 96 -18.53 -3.84 8.01
N SER A 97 -19.70 -4.18 8.55
CA SER A 97 -20.55 -3.18 9.23
C SER A 97 -20.03 -2.87 10.63
N ASP A 98 -19.40 -3.86 11.29
CA ASP A 98 -18.79 -3.78 12.62
C ASP A 98 -17.69 -4.86 12.79
N LYS A 99 -16.90 -4.79 13.86
CA LYS A 99 -15.77 -5.72 14.12
C LYS A 99 -16.18 -7.20 14.11
N ASP A 100 -17.31 -7.52 14.75
CA ASP A 100 -17.80 -8.90 14.90
C ASP A 100 -18.83 -9.26 13.83
N SER A 101 -19.02 -8.39 12.82
CA SER A 101 -19.97 -8.64 11.73
C SER A 101 -19.41 -9.65 10.73
N GLU A 102 -20.32 -10.47 10.20
CA GLU A 102 -20.02 -11.36 9.07
C GLU A 102 -19.73 -10.52 7.82
N PRO A 103 -18.53 -10.62 7.22
CA PRO A 103 -18.17 -9.78 6.08
C PRO A 103 -18.92 -10.18 4.81
N ALA A 104 -19.12 -9.20 3.95
CA ALA A 104 -19.54 -9.43 2.56
C ALA A 104 -18.43 -8.96 1.62
N ALA A 105 -18.26 -9.63 0.50
CA ALA A 105 -17.28 -9.27 -0.52
C ALA A 105 -17.91 -9.05 -1.89
N LEU A 106 -17.24 -8.20 -2.67
CA LEU A 106 -17.50 -7.94 -4.07
C LEU A 106 -16.26 -8.30 -4.87
N ASN A 107 -16.36 -9.29 -5.73
CA ASN A 107 -15.30 -9.69 -6.64
C ASN A 107 -15.64 -9.21 -8.05
N ARG A 108 -14.70 -8.59 -8.74
CA ARG A 108 -14.90 -8.15 -10.13
C ARG A 108 -15.07 -9.37 -11.04
N GLY A 109 -16.16 -9.39 -11.78
CA GLY A 109 -16.42 -10.32 -12.89
C GLY A 109 -16.52 -9.57 -14.23
N GLU A 110 -16.89 -10.28 -15.29
CA GLU A 110 -16.98 -9.72 -16.64
C GLU A 110 -18.02 -8.58 -16.74
N ASP A 111 -19.21 -8.79 -16.15
CA ASP A 111 -20.38 -7.90 -16.29
C ASP A 111 -20.68 -7.07 -15.02
N GLY A 112 -19.82 -7.11 -14.01
CA GLY A 112 -20.06 -6.40 -12.74
C GLY A 112 -19.31 -6.99 -11.56
N PHE A 113 -19.94 -6.98 -10.39
CA PHE A 113 -19.35 -7.45 -9.14
C PHE A 113 -20.14 -8.64 -8.58
N VAL A 114 -19.49 -9.79 -8.46
CA VAL A 114 -20.03 -10.99 -7.84
C VAL A 114 -20.03 -10.83 -6.32
N LEU A 115 -21.21 -10.95 -5.73
CA LEU A 115 -21.42 -10.90 -4.28
C LEU A 115 -21.06 -12.24 -3.63
N SER A 116 -20.20 -12.21 -2.61
CA SER A 116 -19.88 -13.35 -1.76
C SER A 116 -20.19 -13.01 -0.29
N ALA A 117 -20.98 -13.85 0.38
CA ALA A 117 -21.37 -13.66 1.77
C ALA A 117 -21.58 -15.03 2.47
N PRO A 118 -20.75 -15.40 3.46
CA PRO A 118 -19.62 -14.64 3.98
C PRO A 118 -18.53 -14.42 2.93
N ALA A 119 -17.74 -13.36 3.09
CA ALA A 119 -16.59 -13.10 2.23
C ALA A 119 -15.59 -14.27 2.28
N ASP A 120 -15.25 -14.81 1.10
CA ASP A 120 -14.21 -15.83 0.96
C ASP A 120 -12.89 -15.18 0.51
N SER A 121 -12.03 -14.88 1.47
CA SER A 121 -10.67 -14.38 1.21
C SER A 121 -9.68 -15.50 0.89
N HIS A 122 -10.02 -16.77 1.18
CA HIS A 122 -9.10 -17.89 1.02
C HIS A 122 -8.83 -18.16 -0.46
N SER A 123 -9.88 -18.29 -1.27
CA SER A 123 -9.75 -18.50 -2.72
C SER A 123 -8.94 -17.39 -3.41
N LEU A 124 -9.12 -16.13 -2.98
CA LEU A 124 -8.32 -15.00 -3.49
C LEU A 124 -6.85 -15.12 -3.09
N LEU A 125 -6.55 -15.48 -1.84
CA LEU A 125 -5.18 -15.64 -1.38
C LEU A 125 -4.49 -16.83 -2.06
N GLU A 126 -5.19 -17.93 -2.32
CA GLU A 126 -4.68 -19.05 -3.10
C GLU A 126 -4.29 -18.61 -4.52
N LEU A 127 -5.17 -17.88 -5.20
CA LEU A 127 -4.88 -17.30 -6.52
C LEU A 127 -3.64 -16.40 -6.49
N ILE A 128 -3.54 -15.49 -5.53
CA ILE A 128 -2.36 -14.60 -5.42
C ILE A 128 -1.10 -15.41 -5.10
N ALA A 129 -1.21 -16.46 -4.30
CA ALA A 129 -0.09 -17.34 -3.96
C ALA A 129 0.45 -18.11 -5.17
N GLU A 130 -0.38 -18.44 -6.17
CA GLU A 130 0.07 -19.03 -7.44
C GLU A 130 1.02 -18.11 -8.20
N TYR A 131 0.76 -16.80 -8.18
CA TYR A 131 1.62 -15.80 -8.84
C TYR A 131 2.83 -15.43 -7.99
N THR A 132 2.62 -15.16 -6.70
CA THR A 132 3.63 -14.57 -5.80
C THR A 132 4.54 -15.60 -5.13
N GLY A 133 4.09 -16.85 -5.06
CA GLY A 133 4.73 -17.91 -4.29
C GLY A 133 4.55 -17.77 -2.78
N ILE A 134 4.82 -18.85 -2.04
CA ILE A 134 4.71 -18.92 -0.57
C ILE A 134 6.06 -19.09 0.13
N GLY A 135 7.16 -18.82 -0.60
CA GLY A 135 8.52 -18.96 -0.07
C GLY A 135 8.83 -17.94 1.03
N THR A 136 9.75 -18.29 1.92
CA THR A 136 10.17 -17.45 3.05
C THR A 136 11.41 -16.59 2.74
N PHE A 137 12.05 -16.80 1.59
CA PHE A 137 13.25 -16.09 1.20
C PHE A 137 12.93 -14.71 0.63
N THR A 138 13.67 -13.71 1.09
CA THR A 138 13.64 -12.34 0.58
C THR A 138 14.97 -12.06 -0.12
N VAL A 139 14.92 -11.58 -1.36
CA VAL A 139 16.13 -11.28 -2.15
C VAL A 139 16.40 -9.77 -2.23
N ILE A 140 15.36 -8.97 -2.39
CA ILE A 140 15.49 -7.51 -2.43
C ILE A 140 15.74 -7.01 -1.00
N PRO A 141 16.84 -6.28 -0.73
CA PRO A 141 17.05 -5.68 0.58
C PRO A 141 16.07 -4.49 0.78
N PRO A 142 15.77 -4.10 2.03
CA PRO A 142 15.05 -2.86 2.29
C PRO A 142 15.80 -1.67 1.65
N LEU A 143 15.10 -0.88 0.84
CA LEU A 143 15.67 0.36 0.26
C LEU A 143 15.55 1.55 1.24
N GLY A 144 14.77 1.34 2.31
CA GLY A 144 14.56 2.28 3.39
C GLY A 144 13.42 3.26 3.12
N THR A 145 13.44 4.37 3.84
CA THR A 145 12.42 5.41 3.78
C THR A 145 12.90 6.59 2.93
N MET A 146 12.00 7.13 2.12
CA MET A 146 12.23 8.27 1.24
C MET A 146 11.12 9.29 1.40
N SER A 147 11.41 10.57 1.12
CA SER A 147 10.32 11.53 0.88
C SER A 147 9.55 11.13 -0.38
N LYS A 148 8.31 11.63 -0.53
CA LYS A 148 7.51 11.39 -1.74
C LYS A 148 8.23 11.86 -3.01
N ALA A 149 8.93 13.00 -2.96
CA ALA A 149 9.71 13.51 -4.08
C ALA A 149 10.90 12.59 -4.40
N ASP A 150 11.70 12.22 -3.40
CA ASP A 150 12.85 11.34 -3.61
C ASP A 150 12.41 9.98 -4.18
N ALA A 151 11.30 9.41 -3.69
CA ALA A 151 10.78 8.14 -4.18
C ALA A 151 10.42 8.19 -5.68
N ILE A 152 9.82 9.30 -6.15
CA ILE A 152 9.51 9.51 -7.57
C ILE A 152 10.81 9.65 -8.39
N VAL A 153 11.79 10.40 -7.89
CA VAL A 153 13.10 10.54 -8.56
C VAL A 153 13.80 9.19 -8.64
N PHE A 154 13.81 8.41 -7.56
CA PHE A 154 14.39 7.07 -7.50
C PHE A 154 13.72 6.13 -8.51
N ALA A 155 12.39 6.15 -8.57
CA ALA A 155 11.63 5.35 -9.52
C ALA A 155 11.92 5.74 -10.99
N GLY A 156 12.10 7.03 -11.27
CA GLY A 156 12.53 7.52 -12.58
C GLY A 156 13.95 7.07 -12.95
N CYS A 157 14.89 7.12 -12.00
CA CYS A 157 16.25 6.60 -12.19
C CYS A 157 16.20 5.10 -12.53
N HIS A 158 15.43 4.33 -11.76
CA HIS A 158 15.23 2.91 -11.98
C HIS A 158 14.67 2.63 -13.38
N ASP A 159 13.62 3.35 -13.80
CA ASP A 159 13.02 3.15 -15.13
C ASP A 159 13.98 3.43 -16.28
N LEU A 160 14.74 4.54 -16.21
CA LEU A 160 15.70 4.89 -17.27
C LEU A 160 16.85 3.90 -17.36
N ILE A 161 17.44 3.53 -16.22
CA ILE A 161 18.54 2.54 -16.17
C ILE A 161 18.06 1.18 -16.64
N ARG A 162 16.89 0.73 -16.17
CA ARG A 162 16.27 -0.53 -16.57
C ARG A 162 15.97 -0.56 -18.07
N LYS A 163 15.49 0.54 -18.64
CA LYS A 163 15.27 0.66 -20.10
C LYS A 163 16.57 0.44 -20.87
N THR A 164 17.68 1.03 -20.43
CA THR A 164 18.99 0.79 -21.06
C THR A 164 19.43 -0.66 -20.92
N LEU A 165 19.27 -1.28 -19.73
CA LEU A 165 19.58 -2.69 -19.52
C LEU A 165 18.79 -3.62 -20.47
N PHE A 166 17.51 -3.33 -20.73
CA PHE A 166 16.73 -4.05 -21.74
C PHE A 166 17.31 -3.92 -23.14
N LEU A 167 17.71 -2.71 -23.54
CA LEU A 167 18.33 -2.49 -24.84
C LEU A 167 19.65 -3.25 -24.95
N THR A 168 20.42 -3.33 -23.87
CA THR A 168 21.67 -4.11 -23.81
C THR A 168 21.42 -5.61 -24.01
N LEU A 169 20.35 -6.17 -23.43
CA LEU A 169 19.95 -7.56 -23.70
C LEU A 169 19.60 -7.80 -25.19
N GLY A 170 19.14 -6.75 -25.88
CA GLY A 170 18.91 -6.76 -27.33
C GLY A 170 20.16 -6.49 -28.18
N GLY A 171 21.35 -6.40 -27.58
CA GLY A 171 22.62 -6.18 -28.28
C GLY A 171 23.09 -4.73 -28.36
N SER A 172 22.41 -3.79 -27.68
CA SER A 172 22.89 -2.40 -27.58
C SER A 172 24.16 -2.29 -26.71
N GLU A 173 25.16 -1.55 -27.17
CA GLU A 173 26.38 -1.26 -26.38
C GLU A 173 26.23 0.00 -25.51
N GLN A 174 25.01 0.52 -25.34
CA GLN A 174 24.77 1.69 -24.50
C GLN A 174 25.00 1.40 -23.02
N GLU A 175 25.83 2.23 -22.38
CA GLU A 175 26.03 2.19 -20.94
C GLU A 175 24.80 2.74 -20.20
N PRO A 176 24.36 2.12 -19.08
CA PRO A 176 23.24 2.61 -18.29
C PRO A 176 23.56 3.95 -17.61
N ARG A 177 23.13 5.05 -18.26
CA ARG A 177 23.26 6.42 -17.77
C ARG A 177 22.05 7.28 -18.10
N PHE A 178 21.92 8.41 -17.43
CA PHE A 178 20.90 9.43 -17.72
C PHE A 178 21.38 10.84 -17.34
N THR A 179 20.74 11.88 -17.88
CA THR A 179 20.88 13.27 -17.42
C THR A 179 19.69 13.72 -16.56
N VAL A 180 19.83 14.86 -15.88
CA VAL A 180 18.73 15.47 -15.10
C VAL A 180 17.53 15.78 -15.99
N GLU A 181 17.78 16.29 -17.20
CA GLU A 181 16.72 16.65 -18.15
C GLU A 181 15.97 15.41 -18.63
N GLN A 182 16.67 14.32 -18.94
CA GLN A 182 16.05 13.05 -19.32
C GLN A 182 15.19 12.48 -18.18
N LEU A 183 15.68 12.56 -16.95
CA LEU A 183 14.95 12.12 -15.76
C LEU A 183 13.68 12.95 -15.52
N GLN A 184 13.79 14.28 -15.61
CA GLN A 184 12.64 15.17 -15.47
C GLN A 184 11.60 14.93 -16.58
N GLN A 185 12.05 14.78 -17.83
CA GLN A 185 11.18 14.47 -18.96
C GLN A 185 10.45 13.14 -18.75
N HIS A 186 11.16 12.10 -18.31
CA HIS A 186 10.58 10.78 -18.05
C HIS A 186 9.51 10.82 -16.95
N ILE A 187 9.81 11.44 -15.80
CA ILE A 187 8.86 11.56 -14.69
C ILE A 187 7.59 12.33 -15.08
N SER A 188 7.72 13.31 -15.98
CA SER A 188 6.61 14.16 -16.43
C SER A 188 5.75 13.56 -17.54
N GLN A 189 6.05 12.34 -17.99
CA GLN A 189 5.28 11.67 -19.04
C GLN A 189 3.89 11.27 -18.55
N SER A 190 2.86 11.62 -19.32
CA SER A 190 1.46 11.24 -19.03
C SER A 190 1.10 9.81 -19.46
N ASN A 191 1.97 9.16 -20.25
CA ASN A 191 1.74 7.84 -20.84
C ASN A 191 2.54 6.72 -20.18
N LEU A 192 3.07 6.92 -18.97
CA LEU A 192 3.69 5.85 -18.21
C LEU A 192 2.63 4.77 -17.91
N GLY A 193 3.01 3.50 -18.14
CA GLY A 193 2.13 2.34 -17.95
C GLY A 193 2.53 1.49 -16.74
N SER A 194 1.84 0.38 -16.56
CA SER A 194 2.03 -0.55 -15.43
C SER A 194 3.42 -1.17 -15.32
N SER A 195 4.25 -1.08 -16.38
CA SER A 195 5.64 -1.53 -16.36
C SER A 195 6.62 -0.46 -15.85
N SER A 196 6.17 0.77 -15.56
CA SER A 196 6.97 1.86 -15.01
C SER A 196 6.94 1.85 -13.49
N PHE A 197 8.11 1.94 -12.87
CA PHE A 197 8.19 2.11 -11.42
C PHE A 197 7.63 3.47 -11.01
N CYS A 198 7.91 4.52 -11.79
CA CYS A 198 7.37 5.86 -11.52
C CYS A 198 5.84 5.85 -11.52
N TRP A 199 5.21 5.19 -12.51
CA TRP A 199 3.75 5.01 -12.52
C TRP A 199 3.24 4.29 -11.28
N ALA A 200 3.90 3.20 -10.87
CA ALA A 200 3.48 2.43 -9.70
C ALA A 200 3.52 3.25 -8.40
N ILE A 201 4.52 4.12 -8.24
CA ILE A 201 4.59 5.05 -7.09
C ILE A 201 3.53 6.14 -7.19
N GLN A 202 3.37 6.77 -8.36
CA GLN A 202 2.36 7.82 -8.54
C GLN A 202 0.94 7.30 -8.30
N ALA A 203 0.64 6.05 -8.66
CA ALA A 203 -0.67 5.42 -8.43
C ALA A 203 -1.02 5.22 -6.94
N LEU A 204 -0.07 5.39 -6.02
CA LEU A 204 -0.28 5.36 -4.58
C LEU A 204 -0.44 6.75 -3.96
N LEU A 205 -0.13 7.81 -4.70
CA LEU A 205 -0.24 9.17 -4.21
C LEU A 205 -1.64 9.74 -4.51
N PRO A 206 -2.16 10.62 -3.64
CA PRO A 206 -3.44 11.29 -3.89
C PRO A 206 -3.37 12.21 -5.12
N GLU A 207 -2.19 12.77 -5.38
CA GLU A 207 -1.92 13.67 -6.51
C GLU A 207 -0.61 13.27 -7.17
N THR A 208 -0.56 13.45 -8.50
CA THR A 208 0.67 13.28 -9.26
C THR A 208 1.70 14.31 -8.81
N LEU A 209 2.89 13.82 -8.47
CA LEU A 209 3.99 14.65 -8.01
C LEU A 209 5.07 14.74 -9.10
N THR A 210 5.39 15.96 -9.51
CA THR A 210 6.43 16.27 -10.50
C THR A 210 7.55 17.06 -9.84
N PRO A 211 8.63 16.41 -9.36
CA PRO A 211 9.75 17.10 -8.73
C PRO A 211 10.39 18.09 -9.69
N ASP A 212 10.70 19.29 -9.21
CA ASP A 212 11.44 20.28 -9.99
C ASP A 212 12.93 19.91 -10.13
N GLN A 213 13.67 20.67 -10.92
CA GLN A 213 15.08 20.40 -11.19
C GLN A 213 15.95 20.45 -9.92
N GLN A 214 15.62 21.32 -8.96
CA GLN A 214 16.35 21.45 -7.69
C GLN A 214 16.08 20.25 -6.78
N GLN A 215 14.84 19.79 -6.71
CA GLN A 215 14.44 18.57 -5.98
C GLN A 215 15.12 17.35 -6.58
N ILE A 216 15.14 17.21 -7.92
CA ILE A 216 15.85 16.13 -8.62
C ILE A 216 17.34 16.14 -8.28
N GLN A 217 18.01 17.29 -8.36
CA GLN A 217 19.43 17.38 -8.02
C GLN A 217 19.71 17.05 -6.55
N THR A 218 18.83 17.46 -5.64
CA THR A 218 18.94 17.15 -4.21
C THR A 218 18.83 15.65 -3.96
N ALA A 219 17.83 15.00 -4.58
CA ALA A 219 17.64 13.55 -4.52
C ALA A 219 18.83 12.79 -5.11
N LEU A 220 19.37 13.22 -6.26
CA LEU A 220 20.52 12.56 -6.89
C LEU A 220 21.79 12.62 -6.03
N LYS A 221 22.05 13.74 -5.34
CA LYS A 221 23.15 13.84 -4.36
C LYS A 221 22.96 12.88 -3.18
N LEU A 222 21.72 12.75 -2.70
CA LEU A 222 21.39 11.76 -1.67
C LEU A 222 21.65 10.34 -2.18
N PHE A 223 21.27 10.04 -3.41
CA PHE A 223 21.46 8.71 -4.03
C PHE A 223 22.94 8.39 -4.27
N GLU A 224 23.75 9.40 -4.60
CA GLU A 224 25.21 9.26 -4.68
C GLU A 224 25.80 8.89 -3.32
N SER A 225 25.40 9.57 -2.25
CA SER A 225 25.85 9.24 -0.88
C SER A 225 25.44 7.83 -0.41
N LYS A 226 24.38 7.26 -1.02
CA LYS A 226 23.88 5.90 -0.74
C LYS A 226 24.44 4.83 -1.68
N GLY A 227 25.29 5.21 -2.64
CA GLY A 227 25.86 4.27 -3.61
C GLY A 227 24.85 3.73 -4.63
N TYR A 228 23.81 4.50 -4.95
CA TYR A 228 22.84 4.15 -6.01
C TYR A 228 23.24 4.72 -7.37
N VAL A 229 23.87 5.89 -7.39
CA VAL A 229 24.35 6.53 -8.62
C VAL A 229 25.72 7.15 -8.38
N LYS A 230 26.44 7.47 -9.45
CA LYS A 230 27.62 8.35 -9.42
C LYS A 230 27.52 9.42 -10.51
N THR A 231 28.11 10.57 -10.24
CA THR A 231 28.18 11.67 -11.22
C THR A 231 29.40 11.53 -12.13
N GLY A 232 29.22 11.76 -13.43
CA GLY A 232 30.30 11.85 -14.41
C GLY A 232 30.01 12.95 -15.44
N GLY A 233 30.54 14.15 -15.22
CA GLY A 233 30.20 15.31 -16.05
C GLY A 233 28.75 15.74 -15.87
N SER A 234 27.98 15.80 -16.96
CA SER A 234 26.53 16.06 -16.94
C SER A 234 25.68 14.79 -16.75
N ASP A 235 26.32 13.62 -16.76
CA ASP A 235 25.66 12.33 -16.70
C ASP A 235 25.68 11.75 -15.28
N TYR A 236 24.68 10.91 -15.00
CA TYR A 236 24.61 10.04 -13.86
C TYR A 236 24.65 8.58 -14.32
N PHE A 237 25.46 7.79 -13.65
CA PHE A 237 25.63 6.35 -13.92
C PHE A 237 25.09 5.56 -12.74
N ALA A 238 24.43 4.44 -13.00
CA ALA A 238 23.97 3.57 -11.93
C ALA A 238 25.14 2.87 -11.25
N GLU A 239 25.11 2.83 -9.92
CA GLU A 239 26.02 2.03 -9.09
C GLU A 239 25.33 0.71 -8.68
N GLU A 240 26.09 -0.19 -8.05
CA GLU A 240 25.62 -1.56 -7.79
C GLU A 240 24.31 -1.62 -6.99
N GLY A 241 24.04 -0.67 -6.09
CA GLY A 241 22.77 -0.61 -5.36
C GLY A 241 21.55 -0.46 -6.27
N LEU A 242 21.62 0.43 -7.27
CA LEU A 242 20.54 0.64 -8.24
C LEU A 242 20.56 -0.44 -9.34
N LEU A 243 21.74 -0.83 -9.82
CA LEU A 243 21.89 -1.88 -10.83
C LEU A 243 21.36 -3.22 -10.34
N PHE A 244 21.62 -3.59 -9.08
CA PHE A 244 21.05 -4.78 -8.47
C PHE A 244 19.53 -4.75 -8.55
N LEU A 245 18.91 -3.65 -8.15
CA LEU A 245 17.46 -3.48 -8.20
C LEU A 245 16.94 -3.60 -9.64
N CYS A 246 17.52 -2.85 -10.58
CA CYS A 246 17.10 -2.85 -11.99
C CYS A 246 17.25 -4.23 -12.65
N ARG A 247 18.27 -5.02 -12.28
CA ARG A 247 18.48 -6.39 -12.77
C ARG A 247 17.42 -7.35 -12.23
N ARG A 248 17.07 -7.24 -10.95
CA ARG A 248 16.05 -8.08 -10.29
C ARG A 248 14.64 -7.68 -10.72
N MET A 249 14.41 -6.39 -10.94
CA MET A 249 13.12 -5.80 -11.29
C MET A 249 13.03 -5.39 -12.76
N LEU A 250 13.55 -6.23 -13.65
CA LEU A 250 13.60 -5.94 -15.07
C LEU A 250 12.18 -5.92 -15.67
N LEU A 251 11.37 -6.95 -15.40
CA LEU A 251 9.97 -7.06 -15.81
C LEU A 251 9.07 -7.15 -14.58
N PHE A 252 8.03 -6.32 -14.53
CA PHE A 252 7.00 -6.41 -13.50
C PHE A 252 6.01 -7.49 -13.93
N ASN A 253 5.89 -8.56 -13.13
CA ASN A 253 4.97 -9.67 -13.38
C ASN A 253 3.59 -9.39 -12.80
N SER A 254 3.56 -8.82 -11.59
CA SER A 254 2.33 -8.46 -10.91
C SER A 254 2.47 -7.20 -10.09
N LEU A 255 1.38 -6.45 -9.99
CA LEU A 255 1.23 -5.33 -9.09
C LEU A 255 0.00 -5.55 -8.23
N ILE A 256 0.17 -5.52 -6.91
CA ILE A 256 -0.91 -5.59 -5.95
C ILE A 256 -1.04 -4.22 -5.31
N LYS A 257 -2.25 -3.69 -5.23
CA LYS A 257 -2.58 -2.51 -4.43
C LYS A 257 -3.64 -2.88 -3.43
N VAL A 258 -3.43 -2.49 -2.18
CA VAL A 258 -4.39 -2.64 -1.10
C VAL A 258 -4.73 -1.28 -0.53
N ASP A 259 -6.02 -0.97 -0.47
CA ASP A 259 -6.57 0.22 0.18
C ASP A 259 -7.53 -0.25 1.29
N ALA A 260 -7.20 0.06 2.55
CA ALA A 260 -8.04 -0.28 3.69
C ALA A 260 -8.55 1.01 4.33
N MET A 261 -9.86 1.11 4.50
CA MET A 261 -10.55 2.34 4.89
C MET A 261 -11.52 2.08 6.05
N ARG A 262 -11.62 3.04 6.97
CA ARG A 262 -12.56 3.01 8.10
C ARG A 262 -13.23 4.36 8.30
N VAL A 263 -14.53 4.34 8.57
CA VAL A 263 -15.28 5.51 9.01
C VAL A 263 -15.06 5.73 10.51
N ALA A 264 -14.42 6.84 10.88
CA ALA A 264 -14.15 7.21 12.27
C ALA A 264 -14.44 8.70 12.49
N GLY A 265 -15.32 9.02 13.45
CA GLY A 265 -15.59 10.41 13.86
C GLY A 265 -16.10 11.33 12.75
N GLY A 266 -16.76 10.80 11.71
CA GLY A 266 -17.22 11.57 10.54
C GLY A 266 -16.16 11.79 9.46
N SER A 267 -14.97 11.20 9.62
CA SER A 267 -13.89 11.17 8.63
C SER A 267 -13.60 9.74 8.17
N ILE A 268 -12.80 9.60 7.11
CA ILE A 268 -12.29 8.31 6.64
C ILE A 268 -10.81 8.25 7.00
N GLU A 269 -10.45 7.24 7.80
CA GLU A 269 -9.07 6.84 8.01
C GLU A 269 -8.71 5.80 6.95
N ALA A 270 -7.52 5.91 6.35
CA ALA A 270 -7.07 4.99 5.31
C ALA A 270 -5.63 4.55 5.53
N ALA A 271 -5.35 3.30 5.19
CA ALA A 271 -4.01 2.75 5.08
C ALA A 271 -3.89 2.07 3.71
N SER A 272 -2.83 2.41 2.97
CA SER A 272 -2.61 1.86 1.64
C SER A 272 -1.17 1.40 1.46
N PHE A 273 -1.00 0.29 0.75
CA PHE A 273 0.30 -0.16 0.27
C PHE A 273 0.18 -0.77 -1.12
N ALA A 274 1.30 -0.86 -1.82
CA ALA A 274 1.44 -1.69 -2.99
C ALA A 274 2.50 -2.76 -2.80
N SER A 275 2.43 -3.79 -3.62
CA SER A 275 3.50 -4.75 -3.83
C SER A 275 3.79 -4.86 -5.32
N ILE A 276 5.06 -4.78 -5.71
CA ILE A 276 5.52 -5.05 -7.07
C ILE A 276 6.32 -6.35 -7.06
N GLN A 277 5.93 -7.28 -7.90
CA GLN A 277 6.61 -8.57 -8.05
C GLN A 277 7.34 -8.66 -9.39
N CYS A 278 8.59 -9.14 -9.35
CA CYS A 278 9.43 -9.40 -10.52
C CYS A 278 10.00 -10.83 -10.48
N GLY A 279 9.16 -11.84 -10.67
CA GLY A 279 9.48 -13.25 -10.45
C GLY A 279 9.18 -13.70 -9.01
N LEU A 280 9.48 -14.96 -8.68
CA LEU A 280 8.97 -15.61 -7.45
C LEU A 280 9.60 -15.12 -6.13
N ARG A 281 10.68 -14.34 -6.17
CA ARG A 281 11.46 -13.95 -4.96
C ARG A 281 11.74 -12.45 -4.86
N ASP A 282 11.27 -11.68 -5.83
CA ASP A 282 11.54 -10.27 -5.98
C ASP A 282 10.26 -9.51 -5.75
N ILE A 283 9.95 -9.30 -4.48
CA ILE A 283 8.75 -8.60 -4.07
C ILE A 283 9.17 -7.37 -3.29
N ILE A 284 8.76 -6.19 -3.76
CA ILE A 284 8.88 -4.95 -3.01
C ILE A 284 7.51 -4.57 -2.51
N LEU A 285 7.39 -4.44 -1.19
CA LEU A 285 6.28 -3.79 -0.52
C LEU A 285 6.58 -2.28 -0.41
N ILE A 286 5.59 -1.47 -0.78
CA ILE A 286 5.67 -0.01 -0.84
C ILE A 286 4.54 0.54 0.03
N GLU A 287 4.91 1.11 1.17
CA GLU A 287 3.96 1.69 2.12
C GLU A 287 4.02 3.21 2.01
N VAL A 288 2.86 3.86 1.94
CA VAL A 288 2.76 5.32 1.84
C VAL A 288 2.17 5.88 3.13
N THR A 289 2.88 6.81 3.74
CA THR A 289 2.39 7.62 4.86
C THR A 289 2.11 9.05 4.39
N ASP A 290 1.67 9.91 5.31
CA ASP A 290 1.43 11.33 5.01
C ASP A 290 2.69 12.05 4.50
N ASP A 291 3.88 11.69 4.99
CA ASP A 291 5.14 12.37 4.71
C ASP A 291 6.13 11.56 3.84
N LYS A 292 6.03 10.22 3.85
CA LYS A 292 7.10 9.34 3.37
C LYS A 292 6.58 8.14 2.59
N ILE A 293 7.51 7.52 1.87
CA ILE A 293 7.33 6.23 1.22
C ILE A 293 8.39 5.28 1.77
N ILE A 294 7.96 4.08 2.18
CA ILE A 294 8.82 3.05 2.75
C ILE A 294 8.88 1.89 1.77
N PHE A 295 10.10 1.45 1.45
CA PHE A 295 10.37 0.36 0.51
C PHE A 295 10.99 -0.82 1.24
N ASN A 296 10.25 -1.91 1.30
CA ASN A 296 10.67 -3.13 1.97
C ASN A 296 10.67 -4.30 0.98
N GLY A 297 11.81 -4.98 0.84
CA GLY A 297 11.78 -6.29 0.20
C GLY A 297 11.07 -7.28 1.12
N VAL A 298 10.16 -8.08 0.58
CA VAL A 298 9.39 -9.07 1.33
C VAL A 298 9.45 -10.44 0.66
N SER A 299 9.18 -11.48 1.43
CA SER A 299 8.98 -12.83 0.88
C SER A 299 7.53 -13.03 0.48
N GLY A 300 7.25 -14.04 -0.35
CA GLY A 300 5.89 -14.41 -0.71
C GLY A 300 5.03 -14.75 0.52
N GLN A 301 5.60 -15.47 1.49
CA GLN A 301 4.92 -15.75 2.75
C GLN A 301 4.56 -14.47 3.52
N GLN A 302 5.49 -13.51 3.62
CA GLN A 302 5.25 -12.26 4.33
C GLN A 302 4.14 -11.45 3.64
N LEU A 303 4.15 -11.40 2.30
CA LEU A 303 3.07 -10.77 1.54
C LEU A 303 1.73 -11.45 1.82
N MET A 304 1.65 -12.80 1.81
CA MET A 304 0.40 -13.52 2.06
C MET A 304 -0.15 -13.26 3.47
N LEU A 305 0.71 -13.24 4.49
CA LEU A 305 0.30 -12.93 5.86
C LEU A 305 -0.22 -11.49 5.98
N THR A 306 0.43 -10.54 5.31
CA THR A 306 -0.04 -9.15 5.25
C THR A 306 -1.41 -9.09 4.57
N LEU A 307 -1.58 -9.66 3.37
CA LEU A 307 -2.85 -9.65 2.64
C LEU A 307 -3.97 -10.33 3.44
N GLN A 308 -3.69 -11.47 4.05
CA GLN A 308 -4.64 -12.18 4.90
C GLN A 308 -5.14 -11.29 6.04
N LYS A 309 -4.23 -10.60 6.73
CA LYS A 309 -4.60 -9.69 7.82
C LYS A 309 -5.55 -8.60 7.32
N PHE A 310 -5.21 -7.93 6.22
CA PHE A 310 -6.04 -6.86 5.65
C PHE A 310 -7.42 -7.35 5.16
N LEU A 311 -7.50 -8.56 4.59
CA LEU A 311 -8.74 -9.13 4.06
C LEU A 311 -9.65 -9.77 5.12
N THR A 312 -9.17 -9.97 6.34
CA THR A 312 -9.92 -10.71 7.39
C THR A 312 -10.12 -9.93 8.69
N ASP A 313 -9.31 -8.91 8.96
CA ASP A 313 -9.38 -8.13 10.20
C ASP A 313 -9.78 -6.67 9.90
N PRO A 314 -11.03 -6.25 10.21
CA PRO A 314 -11.50 -4.88 10.02
C PRO A 314 -10.79 -3.84 10.92
N GLU A 315 -10.01 -4.27 11.92
CA GLU A 315 -9.24 -3.34 12.74
C GLU A 315 -7.87 -2.96 12.12
N THR A 316 -7.47 -3.62 11.03
CA THR A 316 -6.16 -3.43 10.38
C THR A 316 -5.89 -1.99 9.94
N VAL A 317 -6.93 -1.19 9.67
CA VAL A 317 -6.81 0.25 9.29
C VAL A 317 -6.14 1.12 10.36
N LYS A 318 -5.89 0.62 11.59
CA LYS A 318 -5.17 1.35 12.66
C LYS A 318 -3.70 1.68 12.36
N ILE A 319 -3.19 1.36 11.17
CA ILE A 319 -1.81 1.64 10.75
C ILE A 319 -1.78 3.06 10.13
N GLY A 320 -1.75 4.07 10.99
CA GLY A 320 -1.73 5.49 10.61
C GLY A 320 -1.44 6.39 11.80
N ALA A 321 -1.80 5.95 13.01
CA ALA A 321 -1.13 6.43 14.21
C ALA A 321 0.24 5.74 14.27
N THR A 322 1.29 6.55 14.20
CA THR A 322 2.69 6.22 14.45
C THR A 322 2.79 5.21 15.60
N GLN A 323 2.92 3.92 15.29
CA GLN A 323 3.74 3.07 16.12
C GLN A 323 5.15 3.57 15.86
N THR A 324 5.65 4.39 16.77
CA THR A 324 7.08 4.54 16.98
C THR A 324 7.70 3.17 16.85
N GLY A 325 8.59 3.04 15.87
CA GLY A 325 8.94 1.79 15.26
C GLY A 325 9.20 0.67 16.27
N GLU A 326 8.78 -0.54 15.92
CA GLU A 326 9.63 -1.66 16.26
C GLU A 326 10.98 -1.33 15.60
N ASP A 327 11.93 -0.82 16.38
CA ASP A 327 13.27 -0.57 15.89
C ASP A 327 13.77 -1.91 15.36
N VAL A 328 13.90 -2.00 14.04
CA VAL A 328 14.42 -3.19 13.40
C VAL A 328 15.92 -3.04 13.37
N CYS A 329 16.62 -4.01 13.94
CA CYS A 329 18.07 -4.06 13.85
C CYS A 329 18.49 -4.22 12.38
N GLU A 330 19.68 -3.76 12.01
CA GLU A 330 20.26 -3.96 10.67
C GLU A 330 20.28 -5.44 10.20
N CYS A 331 20.12 -6.40 11.10
CA CYS A 331 19.97 -7.83 10.75
C CYS A 331 18.53 -8.24 10.36
N GLY A 332 17.60 -7.29 10.28
CA GLY A 332 16.20 -7.52 9.89
C GLY A 332 15.29 -8.07 11.00
N LYS A 333 15.76 -8.10 12.26
CA LYS A 333 14.95 -8.56 13.41
C LYS A 333 14.60 -7.40 14.35
N PRO A 334 13.38 -7.36 14.93
CA PRO A 334 12.98 -6.30 15.85
C PRO A 334 13.79 -6.37 17.16
N PHE A 335 14.15 -5.20 17.69
CA PHE A 335 14.63 -5.08 19.06
C PHE A 335 13.48 -5.41 20.03
N ALA A 336 13.79 -6.05 21.17
CA ALA A 336 12.82 -6.08 22.26
C ALA A 336 12.65 -4.66 22.82
N ALA A 337 11.47 -4.34 23.39
CA ALA A 337 11.07 -2.99 23.78
C ALA A 337 12.16 -2.17 24.50
N ASP A 338 12.97 -2.82 25.34
CA ASP A 338 14.02 -2.18 26.16
C ASP A 338 15.45 -2.67 25.86
N ALA A 339 15.67 -3.38 24.76
CA ALA A 339 16.97 -3.99 24.47
C ALA A 339 17.99 -2.94 23.97
N LYS A 340 19.11 -2.79 24.69
CA LYS A 340 20.26 -1.98 24.25
C LYS A 340 21.06 -2.63 23.13
N PHE A 341 20.94 -3.95 22.97
CA PHE A 341 21.63 -4.76 21.97
C PHE A 341 20.65 -5.75 21.36
N CYS A 342 20.83 -6.08 20.07
CA CYS A 342 20.00 -7.05 19.39
C CYS A 342 20.31 -8.44 19.94
N LYS A 343 19.30 -9.14 20.46
CA LYS A 343 19.46 -10.51 21.00
C LYS A 343 19.89 -11.54 19.96
N PHE A 344 19.78 -11.21 18.66
CA PHE A 344 20.09 -12.12 17.57
C PHE A 344 21.49 -11.90 16.96
N CYS A 345 21.94 -10.65 16.81
CA CYS A 345 23.24 -10.34 16.18
C CYS A 345 24.21 -9.57 17.09
N GLY A 346 23.80 -9.17 18.30
CA GLY A 346 24.64 -8.47 19.28
C GLY A 346 24.90 -6.99 18.99
N LYS A 347 24.45 -6.46 17.83
CA LYS A 347 24.65 -5.04 17.48
C LYS A 347 23.87 -4.10 18.41
N PRO A 348 24.44 -2.94 18.79
CA PRO A 348 23.76 -1.97 19.65
C PRO A 348 22.55 -1.36 18.94
N ARG A 349 21.52 -1.01 19.71
CA ARG A 349 20.38 -0.22 19.23
C ARG A 349 20.89 1.19 18.90
N PRO A 350 20.61 1.75 17.69
CA PRO A 350 20.93 3.13 17.38
C PRO A 350 20.28 4.02 18.43
N ALA A 351 21.06 4.88 19.08
CA ALA A 351 20.51 5.79 20.08
C ALA A 351 19.60 6.79 19.35
N GLY A 352 18.28 6.59 19.43
CA GLY A 352 17.34 7.61 19.02
C GLY A 352 17.59 8.87 19.83
N GLU A 353 17.85 9.98 19.15
CA GLU A 353 17.82 11.31 19.76
C GLU A 353 16.39 11.60 20.18
N THR A 354 16.02 11.15 21.39
CA THR A 354 14.89 11.76 22.11
C THR A 354 15.31 13.19 22.40
N GLU A 355 14.73 14.16 21.69
CA GLU A 355 14.73 15.57 22.10
C GLU A 355 14.05 15.67 23.47
N GLU A 356 14.84 15.52 24.54
CA GLU A 356 14.38 15.71 25.91
C GLU A 356 14.33 17.22 26.20
N ILE A 357 13.13 17.70 26.53
CA ILE A 357 12.85 19.09 26.92
C ILE A 357 13.82 19.52 28.03
N PRO A 358 14.60 20.61 27.87
CA PRO A 358 15.54 21.05 28.88
C PRO A 358 14.81 21.44 30.16
N ARG A 359 15.13 20.75 31.27
CA ARG A 359 14.62 21.06 32.60
C ARG A 359 15.48 22.13 33.27
N PHE A 360 14.84 23.08 33.94
CA PHE A 360 15.53 24.15 34.67
C PHE A 360 15.26 24.02 36.18
N CYS A 361 16.25 24.40 36.99
CA CYS A 361 16.12 24.38 38.44
C CYS A 361 15.08 25.42 38.91
N SER A 362 14.04 24.99 39.61
CA SER A 362 12.99 25.84 40.18
C SER A 362 13.48 26.91 41.17
N LYS A 363 14.69 26.77 41.72
CA LYS A 363 15.25 27.72 42.70
C LYS A 363 16.28 28.70 42.12
N CYS A 364 17.05 28.30 41.10
CA CYS A 364 18.15 29.14 40.59
C CYS A 364 18.19 29.28 39.06
N GLY A 365 17.25 28.66 38.33
CA GLY A 365 17.14 28.76 36.87
C GLY A 365 18.25 28.05 36.09
N ALA A 366 19.19 27.36 36.72
CA ALA A 366 20.25 26.63 36.02
C ALA A 366 19.67 25.42 35.25
N GLY A 367 20.14 25.20 34.02
CA GLY A 367 19.80 24.01 33.24
C GLY A 367 20.26 22.72 33.94
N LEU A 368 19.35 21.76 34.06
CA LEU A 368 19.59 20.47 34.69
C LEU A 368 19.95 19.44 33.62
N LYS A 369 21.03 18.70 33.85
CA LYS A 369 21.38 17.55 33.00
C LYS A 369 20.40 16.40 33.24
N PRO A 370 20.06 15.59 32.20
CA PRO A 370 19.19 14.43 32.35
C PRO A 370 19.62 13.50 33.49
N GLY A 371 18.64 13.03 34.27
CA GLY A 371 18.85 12.06 35.35
C GLY A 371 19.45 12.59 36.66
N LYS A 372 19.68 13.90 36.82
CA LYS A 372 20.19 14.47 38.08
C LYS A 372 19.07 14.77 39.08
N THR A 373 19.16 14.18 40.27
CA THR A 373 18.21 14.37 41.38
C THR A 373 18.37 15.71 42.11
N PHE A 374 19.53 16.37 41.96
CA PHE A 374 19.86 17.63 42.61
C PHE A 374 20.53 18.59 41.63
N CYS A 375 20.24 19.89 41.77
CA CYS A 375 20.90 20.94 41.01
C CYS A 375 22.37 21.06 41.45
N THR A 376 23.30 20.89 40.52
CA THR A 376 24.74 21.00 40.79
C THR A 376 25.20 22.41 41.14
N LYS A 377 24.36 23.43 40.92
CA LYS A 377 24.69 24.83 41.23
C LYS A 377 24.22 25.27 42.61
N CYS A 378 23.05 24.82 43.07
CA CYS A 378 22.46 25.29 44.34
C CYS A 378 22.07 24.18 45.32
N GLY A 379 22.31 22.90 44.99
CA GLY A 379 22.02 21.74 45.85
C GLY A 379 20.54 21.41 46.02
N ASN A 380 19.62 22.18 45.42
CA ASN A 380 18.19 21.95 45.57
C ASN A 380 17.75 20.70 44.79
N LYS A 381 16.76 19.98 45.30
CA LYS A 381 16.20 18.80 44.63
C LYS A 381 15.56 19.22 43.30
N ALA A 382 15.88 18.48 42.23
CA ALA A 382 15.26 18.67 40.93
C ALA A 382 13.76 18.29 41.04
N VAL A 383 12.88 19.20 40.60
CA VAL A 383 11.44 18.93 40.48
C VAL A 383 11.15 18.49 39.06
#